data_AF-A0A2D7GZK9-F1
#
_entry.id   AF-A0A2D7GZK9-F1
#
_cell.length_a   1.000
_cell.length_b   1.000
_cell.length_c   1.000
_cell.angle_alpha   90.00
_cell.angle_beta   90.00
_cell.angle_gamma   90.00
#
_symmetry.space_group_name_H-M   'P 1'
#
loop_
_entity.id
_entity.type
_entity.pdbx_description
1 polymer ?
#
loop_
_entity_poly.entity_id
_entity_poly.type
_entity_poly.pdbx_seq_one_letter_code
_entity_poly.pdbx_strand_id
1 'polypeptide(L)'
;MHYTAMVKHASIISFTFIILFAVVAGLFVVSKQRETSIVRLLDSHTTADQIVGVDKAKGKPFNELVILFEKLLLKQNDASARAQEVLVTTAFSEHRVEDLSTLPIQKELLEAVNWWNEEHKKTTRFAPSNALLVPSLHQVAWLTGVEDPPMFDVLIETSVQDRDGSVVLGVLAIEKFTTEQQRNTLIQEWTTDYDFARQKSAVLLAMLADTSFEFPHTQRQALSTLQAIQKDSDYLLAWRALHDEDGMIIPDIALAGMLANEEKFFPILLKSVKENKWQHPEHPILIASYFAPEIAGKLPFDFLQNSETRKKWWSLYTCGLLLERR
;
A
#
# COMPACT_ATOMS: atom_id res chain seq x y z
N MET A 1 -59.92 36.39 -22.34
CA MET A 1 -59.01 36.37 -21.17
C MET A 1 -57.90 35.30 -21.37
N HIS A 2 -57.14 35.34 -22.47
CA HIS A 2 -56.16 34.28 -22.82
C HIS A 2 -54.71 34.77 -23.06
N TYR A 3 -54.44 36.08 -22.97
CA TYR A 3 -53.11 36.63 -23.33
C TYR A 3 -52.11 36.71 -22.17
N THR A 4 -52.55 36.69 -20.91
CA THR A 4 -51.66 36.86 -19.74
C THR A 4 -50.97 35.58 -19.28
N ALA A 5 -51.53 34.40 -19.56
CA ALA A 5 -50.90 33.11 -19.23
C ALA A 5 -49.75 32.77 -20.19
N MET A 6 -49.86 33.14 -21.48
CA MET A 6 -48.87 32.81 -22.51
C MET A 6 -47.56 33.61 -22.35
N VAL A 7 -47.65 34.88 -21.94
CA VAL A 7 -46.47 35.75 -21.74
C VAL A 7 -45.66 35.36 -20.49
N LYS A 8 -46.33 34.92 -19.41
CA LYS A 8 -45.64 34.41 -18.20
C LYS A 8 -44.89 33.12 -18.47
N HIS A 9 -45.45 32.19 -19.26
CA HIS A 9 -44.76 30.96 -19.62
C HIS A 9 -43.55 31.22 -20.55
N ALA A 10 -43.67 32.11 -21.54
CA ALA A 10 -42.55 32.45 -22.40
C ALA A 10 -41.38 33.12 -21.64
N SER A 11 -41.69 33.98 -20.66
CA SER A 11 -40.68 34.63 -19.81
C SER A 11 -39.98 33.63 -18.88
N ILE A 12 -40.71 32.74 -18.20
CA ILE A 12 -40.13 31.72 -17.32
C ILE A 12 -39.25 30.74 -18.12
N ILE A 13 -39.73 30.30 -19.29
CA ILE A 13 -38.98 29.42 -20.19
C ILE A 13 -37.67 30.10 -20.64
N SER A 14 -37.72 31.37 -21.04
CA SER A 14 -36.53 32.15 -21.43
C SER A 14 -35.52 32.29 -20.28
N PHE A 15 -35.97 32.58 -19.07
CA PHE A 15 -35.09 32.63 -17.88
C PHE A 15 -34.46 31.27 -17.57
N THR A 16 -35.21 30.17 -17.65
CA THR A 16 -34.64 28.82 -17.46
C THR A 16 -33.60 28.47 -18.53
N PHE A 17 -33.81 28.86 -19.79
CA PHE A 17 -32.81 28.64 -20.84
C PHE A 17 -31.54 29.47 -20.64
N ILE A 18 -31.66 30.73 -20.18
CA ILE A 18 -30.49 31.57 -19.89
C ILE A 18 -29.68 31.00 -18.72
N ILE A 19 -30.35 30.55 -17.65
CA ILE A 19 -29.67 29.93 -16.50
C ILE A 19 -28.99 28.62 -16.94
N LEU A 20 -29.68 27.77 -17.70
CA LEU A 20 -29.11 26.52 -18.20
C LEU A 20 -27.89 26.79 -19.09
N PHE A 21 -27.99 27.76 -20.00
CA PHE A 21 -26.87 28.15 -20.86
C PHE A 21 -25.69 28.71 -20.07
N ALA A 22 -25.95 29.54 -19.05
CA ALA A 22 -24.91 30.08 -18.17
C ALA A 22 -24.22 28.98 -17.35
N VAL A 23 -24.98 27.98 -16.87
CA VAL A 23 -24.42 26.81 -16.16
C VAL A 23 -23.56 25.99 -17.10
N VAL A 24 -24.03 25.69 -18.32
CA VAL A 24 -23.25 24.94 -19.32
C VAL A 24 -21.99 25.69 -19.73
N ALA A 25 -22.08 27.00 -19.98
CA ALA A 25 -20.94 27.85 -20.32
C ALA A 25 -19.95 27.94 -19.14
N GLY A 26 -20.44 28.07 -17.91
CA GLY A 26 -19.62 28.05 -16.69
C GLY A 26 -18.87 26.73 -16.53
N LEU A 27 -19.56 25.60 -16.69
CA LEU A 27 -18.95 24.26 -16.68
C LEU A 27 -17.89 24.12 -17.78
N PHE A 28 -18.16 24.64 -18.98
CA PHE A 28 -17.20 24.61 -20.09
C PHE A 28 -15.93 25.43 -19.79
N VAL A 29 -16.07 26.64 -19.24
CA VAL A 29 -14.93 27.50 -18.86
C VAL A 29 -14.12 26.83 -17.76
N VAL A 30 -14.78 26.28 -16.73
CA VAL A 30 -14.09 25.56 -15.64
C VAL A 30 -13.35 24.33 -16.17
N SER A 31 -13.97 23.57 -17.09
CA SER A 31 -13.32 22.43 -17.75
C SER A 31 -12.07 22.85 -18.53
N LYS A 32 -12.18 23.90 -19.36
CA LYS A 32 -11.06 24.48 -20.12
C LYS A 32 -9.93 25.00 -19.24
N GLN A 33 -10.25 25.64 -18.12
CA GLN A 33 -9.25 26.12 -17.17
C GLN A 33 -8.53 24.95 -16.48
N ARG A 34 -9.28 23.91 -16.09
CA ARG A 34 -8.69 22.70 -15.51
C ARG A 34 -7.75 22.01 -16.49
N GLU A 35 -8.16 21.87 -17.75
CA GLU A 35 -7.36 21.26 -18.81
C GLU A 35 -6.06 22.06 -19.06
N THR A 36 -6.17 23.39 -19.21
CA THR A 36 -5.01 24.28 -19.36
C THR A 36 -4.05 24.16 -18.16
N SER A 37 -4.60 24.07 -16.94
CA SER A 37 -3.79 23.88 -15.73
C SER A 37 -3.06 22.54 -15.71
N ILE A 38 -3.68 21.46 -16.18
CA ILE A 38 -3.06 20.13 -16.25
C ILE A 38 -1.88 20.19 -17.23
N VAL A 39 -2.11 20.67 -18.45
CA VAL A 39 -1.07 20.76 -19.49
C VAL A 39 0.11 21.60 -19.00
N ARG A 40 -0.16 22.77 -18.40
CA ARG A 40 0.89 23.62 -17.84
C ARG A 40 1.74 22.91 -16.77
N LEU A 41 1.12 22.10 -15.91
CA LEU A 41 1.84 21.35 -14.87
C LEU A 41 2.68 20.21 -15.46
N LEU A 42 2.14 19.49 -16.45
CA LEU A 42 2.84 18.42 -17.15
C LEU A 42 4.04 18.94 -17.97
N ASP A 43 3.93 20.14 -18.53
CA ASP A 43 5.01 20.83 -19.26
C ASP A 43 6.02 21.54 -18.34
N SER A 44 5.82 21.54 -17.02
CA SER A 44 6.75 22.16 -16.07
C SER A 44 8.14 21.50 -16.13
N HIS A 45 9.18 22.25 -15.75
CA HIS A 45 10.54 21.73 -15.63
C HIS A 45 10.77 20.92 -14.35
N THR A 46 9.87 20.98 -13.38
CA THR A 46 10.03 20.27 -12.09
C THR A 46 9.27 18.95 -12.10
N THR A 47 9.89 17.89 -11.59
CA THR A 47 9.24 16.57 -11.44
C THR A 47 8.04 16.64 -10.48
N ALA A 48 8.12 17.49 -9.44
CA ALA A 48 7.04 17.67 -8.48
C ALA A 48 5.77 18.25 -9.13
N ASP A 49 5.89 19.31 -9.94
CA ASP A 49 4.74 19.87 -10.65
C ASP A 49 4.17 18.88 -11.66
N GLN A 50 5.04 18.13 -12.35
CA GLN A 50 4.62 17.09 -13.29
C GLN A 50 3.78 16.01 -12.59
N ILE A 51 4.20 15.54 -11.39
CA ILE A 51 3.42 14.59 -10.58
C ILE A 51 2.05 15.16 -10.22
N VAL A 52 1.99 16.42 -9.77
CA VAL A 52 0.70 17.10 -9.48
C VAL A 52 -0.17 17.20 -10.74
N GLY A 53 0.44 17.44 -11.91
CA GLY A 53 -0.25 17.43 -13.19
C GLY A 53 -0.87 16.06 -13.51
N VAL A 54 -0.11 14.98 -13.31
CA VAL A 54 -0.56 13.60 -13.50
C VAL A 54 -1.72 13.27 -12.56
N ASP A 55 -1.60 13.59 -11.27
CA ASP A 55 -2.64 13.33 -10.29
C ASP A 55 -3.93 14.12 -10.59
N LYS A 56 -3.84 15.34 -11.11
CA LYS A 56 -5.01 16.13 -11.55
C LYS A 56 -5.70 15.59 -12.79
N ALA A 57 -4.95 14.90 -13.64
CA ALA A 57 -5.45 14.23 -14.84
C ALA A 57 -6.11 12.88 -14.52
N LYS A 58 -5.84 12.29 -13.33
CA LYS A 58 -6.49 11.06 -12.86
C LYS A 58 -8.01 11.16 -13.00
N GLY A 59 -8.61 10.19 -13.71
CA GLY A 59 -10.04 10.13 -14.01
C GLY A 59 -10.42 10.61 -15.41
N LYS A 60 -9.46 11.08 -16.24
CA LYS A 60 -9.68 11.23 -17.68
C LYS A 60 -9.69 9.87 -18.39
N PRO A 61 -10.40 9.74 -19.53
CA PRO A 61 -10.40 8.51 -20.33
C PRO A 61 -8.98 8.13 -20.80
N PHE A 62 -8.74 6.82 -20.99
CA PHE A 62 -7.43 6.30 -21.36
C PHE A 62 -6.79 7.00 -22.58
N ASN A 63 -7.55 7.22 -23.65
CA ASN A 63 -7.04 7.90 -24.86
C ASN A 63 -6.57 9.34 -24.58
N GLU A 64 -7.28 10.07 -23.71
CA GLU A 64 -6.86 11.42 -23.33
C GLU A 64 -5.58 11.39 -22.50
N LEU A 65 -5.47 10.44 -21.58
CA LEU A 65 -4.27 10.27 -20.76
C LEU A 65 -3.04 9.91 -21.61
N VAL A 66 -3.20 9.05 -22.62
CA VAL A 66 -2.12 8.71 -23.56
C VAL A 66 -1.58 9.96 -24.25
N ILE A 67 -2.48 10.83 -24.74
CA ILE A 67 -2.10 12.10 -25.39
C ILE A 67 -1.41 13.04 -24.39
N LEU A 68 -1.99 13.18 -23.19
CA LEU A 68 -1.43 14.08 -22.16
C LEU A 68 -0.06 13.65 -21.67
N PHE A 69 0.20 12.33 -21.58
CA PHE A 69 1.42 11.79 -21.01
C PHE A 69 2.50 11.43 -22.02
N GLU A 70 2.24 11.52 -23.33
CA GLU A 70 3.16 11.11 -24.41
C GLU A 70 4.61 11.56 -24.16
N LYS A 71 4.82 12.87 -23.94
CA LYS A 71 6.16 13.43 -23.67
C LYS A 71 6.73 13.01 -22.32
N LEU A 72 5.87 12.79 -21.32
CA LEU A 72 6.26 12.48 -19.96
C LEU A 72 6.76 11.03 -19.85
N LEU A 73 6.12 10.10 -20.55
CA LEU A 73 6.52 8.68 -20.52
C LEU A 73 7.98 8.48 -20.96
N LEU A 74 8.44 9.28 -21.92
CA LEU A 74 9.83 9.25 -22.42
C LEU A 74 10.89 9.73 -21.43
N LYS A 75 10.52 10.46 -20.36
CA LYS A 75 11.48 11.07 -19.41
C LYS A 75 12.07 10.11 -18.38
N GLN A 76 11.48 8.92 -18.21
CA GLN A 76 11.93 7.87 -17.27
C GLN A 76 12.28 8.36 -15.85
N ASN A 77 11.56 9.38 -15.35
CA ASN A 77 11.68 9.92 -13.99
C ASN A 77 10.47 9.53 -13.12
N ASP A 78 10.43 9.97 -11.86
CA ASP A 78 9.31 9.68 -10.94
C ASP A 78 7.95 10.13 -11.49
N ALA A 79 7.91 11.23 -12.23
CA ALA A 79 6.68 11.69 -12.89
C ALA A 79 6.24 10.77 -14.04
N SER A 80 7.19 10.22 -14.81
CA SER A 80 6.92 9.15 -15.79
C SER A 80 6.39 7.90 -15.10
N ALA A 81 7.02 7.44 -14.02
CA ALA A 81 6.55 6.29 -13.25
C ALA A 81 5.11 6.50 -12.76
N ARG A 82 4.81 7.68 -12.22
CA ARG A 82 3.45 8.03 -11.78
C ARG A 82 2.45 8.07 -12.94
N ALA A 83 2.83 8.60 -14.10
CA ALA A 83 1.98 8.60 -15.29
C ALA A 83 1.68 7.18 -15.78
N GLN A 84 2.67 6.29 -15.75
CA GLN A 84 2.50 4.87 -16.08
C GLN A 84 1.53 4.19 -15.10
N GLU A 85 1.63 4.44 -13.80
CA GLU A 85 0.68 3.92 -12.81
C GLU A 85 -0.76 4.35 -13.13
N VAL A 86 -0.98 5.64 -13.44
CA VAL A 86 -2.32 6.16 -13.80
C VAL A 86 -2.84 5.53 -15.09
N LEU A 87 -1.98 5.36 -16.11
CA LEU A 87 -2.36 4.66 -17.34
C LEU A 87 -2.71 3.20 -17.08
N VAL A 88 -1.93 2.50 -16.26
CA VAL A 88 -2.19 1.09 -15.90
C VAL A 88 -3.51 0.94 -15.16
N THR A 89 -3.76 1.76 -14.12
CA THR A 89 -5.04 1.74 -13.41
C THR A 89 -6.20 2.02 -14.36
N THR A 90 -6.09 3.02 -15.23
CA THR A 90 -7.15 3.37 -16.18
C THR A 90 -7.36 2.29 -17.24
N ALA A 91 -6.28 1.70 -17.78
CA ALA A 91 -6.36 0.61 -18.74
C ALA A 91 -7.06 -0.61 -18.14
N PHE A 92 -6.80 -0.91 -16.86
CA PHE A 92 -7.51 -1.97 -16.16
C PHE A 92 -9.00 -1.66 -15.98
N SER A 93 -9.36 -0.45 -15.56
CA SER A 93 -10.77 -0.04 -15.38
C SER A 93 -11.54 0.02 -16.70
N GLU A 94 -10.88 0.36 -17.80
CA GLU A 94 -11.49 0.44 -19.14
C GLU A 94 -11.37 -0.86 -19.97
N HIS A 95 -10.77 -1.93 -19.42
CA HIS A 95 -10.48 -3.18 -20.15
C HIS A 95 -9.60 -3.02 -21.40
N ARG A 96 -8.59 -2.15 -21.34
CA ARG A 96 -7.67 -1.78 -22.43
C ARG A 96 -6.22 -2.12 -22.14
N VAL A 97 -5.99 -3.18 -21.38
CA VAL A 97 -4.65 -3.60 -20.96
C VAL A 97 -3.73 -3.87 -22.16
N GLU A 98 -4.27 -4.43 -23.25
CA GLU A 98 -3.52 -4.73 -24.47
C GLU A 98 -2.89 -3.50 -25.11
N ASP A 99 -3.52 -2.32 -24.98
CA ASP A 99 -3.06 -1.07 -25.57
C ASP A 99 -1.78 -0.55 -24.89
N LEU A 100 -1.53 -0.95 -23.64
CA LEU A 100 -0.32 -0.57 -22.90
C LEU A 100 0.96 -1.09 -23.57
N SER A 101 0.88 -2.19 -24.33
CA SER A 101 2.01 -2.77 -25.06
C SER A 101 2.58 -1.86 -26.16
N THR A 102 1.77 -0.90 -26.63
CA THR A 102 2.15 0.07 -27.67
C THR A 102 2.85 1.30 -27.11
N LEU A 103 2.86 1.47 -25.78
CA LEU A 103 3.35 2.65 -25.10
C LEU A 103 4.74 2.38 -24.48
N PRO A 104 5.54 3.44 -24.26
CA PRO A 104 6.84 3.31 -23.60
C PRO A 104 6.68 3.13 -22.07
N ILE A 105 6.07 2.02 -21.67
CA ILE A 105 5.90 1.58 -20.28
C ILE A 105 7.12 0.77 -19.84
N GLN A 106 7.52 0.88 -18.57
CA GLN A 106 8.58 0.06 -17.98
C GLN A 106 8.26 -1.42 -18.17
N LYS A 107 9.26 -2.18 -18.61
CA LYS A 107 9.11 -3.59 -18.95
C LYS A 107 8.59 -4.40 -17.76
N GLU A 108 9.13 -4.17 -16.57
CA GLU A 108 8.75 -4.88 -15.34
C GLU A 108 7.28 -4.62 -14.96
N LEU A 109 6.80 -3.39 -15.19
CA LEU A 109 5.40 -3.03 -14.95
C LEU A 109 4.48 -3.68 -15.99
N LEU A 110 4.86 -3.65 -17.27
CA LEU A 110 4.09 -4.29 -18.33
C LEU A 110 3.99 -5.81 -18.14
N GLU A 111 5.10 -6.47 -17.75
CA GLU A 111 5.10 -7.89 -17.40
C GLU A 111 4.16 -8.20 -16.23
N ALA A 112 4.16 -7.35 -15.20
CA ALA A 112 3.25 -7.50 -14.07
C ALA A 112 1.79 -7.29 -14.45
N VAL A 113 1.52 -6.32 -15.33
CA VAL A 113 0.19 -6.04 -15.85
C VAL A 113 -0.34 -7.22 -16.66
N ASN A 114 0.47 -7.76 -17.57
CA ASN A 114 0.11 -8.95 -18.35
C ASN A 114 -0.14 -10.15 -17.44
N TRP A 115 0.71 -10.34 -16.42
CA TRP A 115 0.49 -11.36 -15.41
C TRP A 115 -0.87 -11.17 -14.73
N TRP A 116 -1.25 -9.94 -14.34
CA TRP A 116 -2.57 -9.58 -13.80
C TRP A 116 -3.76 -9.75 -14.73
N ASN A 117 -3.56 -9.58 -16.03
CA ASN A 117 -4.59 -9.73 -17.04
C ASN A 117 -4.94 -11.20 -17.37
N GLU A 118 -4.02 -12.14 -17.17
CA GLU A 118 -4.27 -13.57 -17.39
C GLU A 118 -5.17 -14.15 -16.28
N GLU A 119 -6.49 -14.10 -16.48
CA GLU A 119 -7.53 -14.33 -15.47
C GLU A 119 -7.77 -15.80 -15.07
N HIS A 120 -6.96 -16.78 -15.50
CA HIS A 120 -7.35 -18.21 -15.43
C HIS A 120 -6.39 -19.14 -14.66
N LYS A 121 -5.28 -18.65 -14.11
CA LYS A 121 -4.23 -19.50 -13.48
C LYS A 121 -3.78 -19.11 -12.07
N LYS A 122 -4.50 -18.22 -11.39
CA LYS A 122 -4.05 -17.63 -10.11
C LYS A 122 -4.68 -18.18 -8.85
N THR A 123 -5.08 -19.44 -8.89
CA THR A 123 -5.20 -20.25 -7.67
C THR A 123 -4.02 -21.19 -7.64
N THR A 124 -2.80 -20.65 -7.49
CA THR A 124 -1.70 -21.44 -6.96
C THR A 124 -2.00 -21.69 -5.50
N ARG A 125 -2.79 -22.74 -5.21
CA ARG A 125 -2.65 -23.42 -3.93
C ARG A 125 -1.22 -23.94 -3.87
N PHE A 126 -0.47 -23.44 -2.90
CA PHE A 126 0.92 -23.79 -2.68
C PHE A 126 1.06 -25.31 -2.48
N ALA A 127 2.13 -25.88 -3.04
CA ALA A 127 2.63 -27.17 -2.64
C ALA A 127 3.89 -26.91 -1.79
N PRO A 128 3.97 -27.43 -0.56
CA PRO A 128 5.15 -27.25 0.27
C PRO A 128 6.37 -27.84 -0.45
N SER A 129 7.40 -27.01 -0.62
CA SER A 129 8.73 -27.45 -1.01
C SER A 129 9.33 -28.21 0.18
N ASN A 130 9.81 -29.44 -0.04
CA ASN A 130 10.48 -30.28 0.97
C ASN A 130 11.83 -29.69 1.47
N ALA A 131 12.10 -28.41 1.25
CA ALA A 131 13.28 -27.74 1.77
C ALA A 131 13.05 -27.41 3.26
N LEU A 132 13.96 -27.88 4.12
CA LEU A 132 14.04 -27.45 5.52
C LEU A 132 14.09 -25.92 5.58
N LEU A 133 12.98 -25.30 5.94
CA LEU A 133 12.88 -23.86 6.12
C LEU A 133 13.53 -23.49 7.46
N VAL A 134 14.29 -22.39 7.47
CA VAL A 134 14.82 -21.80 8.72
C VAL A 134 13.61 -21.40 9.61
N PRO A 135 13.69 -21.41 10.95
CA PRO A 135 12.53 -21.10 11.82
C PRO A 135 11.77 -19.80 11.48
N SER A 136 12.46 -18.74 11.04
CA SER A 136 11.82 -17.50 10.58
C SER A 136 11.03 -17.67 9.29
N LEU A 137 11.46 -18.57 8.39
CA LEU A 137 10.71 -18.93 7.18
C LEU A 137 9.53 -19.86 7.48
N HIS A 138 9.55 -20.64 8.57
CA HIS A 138 8.37 -21.37 9.03
C HIS A 138 7.25 -20.42 9.46
N GLN A 139 7.58 -19.33 10.18
CA GLN A 139 6.60 -18.31 10.54
C GLN A 139 6.00 -17.63 9.29
N VAL A 140 6.85 -17.33 8.30
CA VAL A 140 6.38 -16.83 7.00
C VAL A 140 5.50 -17.86 6.29
N ALA A 141 5.85 -19.14 6.33
CA ALA A 141 5.07 -20.24 5.74
C ALA A 141 3.68 -20.38 6.41
N TRP A 142 3.59 -20.36 7.74
CA TRP A 142 2.30 -20.32 8.45
C TRP A 142 1.51 -19.07 8.04
N LEU A 143 2.13 -17.90 8.11
CA LEU A 143 1.51 -16.61 7.81
C LEU A 143 1.05 -16.48 6.35
N THR A 144 1.66 -17.21 5.43
CA THR A 144 1.25 -17.27 4.02
C THR A 144 0.31 -18.45 3.71
N GLY A 145 -0.04 -19.27 4.70
CA GLY A 145 -0.97 -20.39 4.57
C GLY A 145 -0.38 -21.61 3.86
N VAL A 146 0.94 -21.74 3.87
CA VAL A 146 1.69 -22.85 3.26
C VAL A 146 1.73 -24.07 4.17
N GLU A 147 1.70 -23.86 5.48
CA GLU A 147 1.74 -24.89 6.52
C GLU A 147 0.58 -24.72 7.50
N ASP A 148 0.15 -25.82 8.13
CA ASP A 148 -0.85 -25.80 9.20
C ASP A 148 -0.32 -24.95 10.38
N PRO A 149 -1.21 -24.20 11.06
CA PRO A 149 -0.79 -23.34 12.15
C PRO A 149 -0.21 -24.16 13.32
N PRO A 150 0.82 -23.64 14.02
CA PRO A 150 1.31 -24.27 15.23
C PRO A 150 0.23 -24.24 16.32
N MET A 151 0.29 -25.19 17.26
CA MET A 151 -0.51 -25.09 18.49
C MET A 151 -0.17 -23.81 19.24
N PHE A 152 -1.15 -23.23 19.94
CA PHE A 152 -0.99 -21.97 20.68
C PHE A 152 0.23 -21.98 21.60
N ASP A 153 0.42 -23.04 22.38
CA ASP A 153 1.55 -23.16 23.30
C ASP A 153 2.89 -23.16 22.56
N VAL A 154 2.96 -23.83 21.40
CA VAL A 154 4.16 -23.82 20.55
C VAL A 154 4.42 -22.42 19.99
N LEU A 155 3.38 -21.68 19.61
CA LEU A 155 3.49 -20.33 19.07
C LEU A 155 4.09 -19.35 20.09
N ILE A 156 3.68 -19.45 21.36
CA ILE A 156 4.14 -18.55 22.44
C ILE A 156 5.47 -18.99 23.09
N GLU A 157 5.80 -20.29 23.03
CA GLU A 157 7.08 -20.83 23.48
C GLU A 157 8.20 -20.63 22.46
N THR A 158 7.84 -20.48 21.18
CA THR A 158 8.82 -20.10 20.15
C THR A 158 9.35 -18.70 20.44
N SER A 159 10.65 -18.47 20.22
CA SER A 159 11.23 -17.14 20.33
C SER A 159 10.40 -16.13 19.55
N VAL A 160 9.84 -15.14 20.25
CA VAL A 160 9.14 -14.02 19.63
C VAL A 160 10.14 -13.10 18.90
N GLN A 161 11.43 -13.25 19.20
CA GLN A 161 12.52 -12.49 18.61
C GLN A 161 13.03 -13.15 17.33
N ASP A 162 13.15 -12.34 16.28
CA ASP A 162 13.74 -12.64 14.98
C ASP A 162 15.27 -12.52 15.01
N ARG A 163 15.94 -12.88 13.90
CA ARG A 163 17.40 -12.94 13.81
C ARG A 163 18.09 -11.58 14.03
N ASP A 164 17.42 -10.49 13.68
CA ASP A 164 17.86 -9.10 13.87
C ASP A 164 17.33 -8.45 15.15
N GLY A 165 16.64 -9.24 15.99
CA GLY A 165 16.02 -8.72 17.19
C GLY A 165 14.67 -8.04 16.99
N SER A 166 14.14 -8.01 15.76
CA SER A 166 12.74 -7.67 15.52
C SER A 166 11.80 -8.68 16.17
N VAL A 167 10.52 -8.30 16.33
CA VAL A 167 9.45 -9.20 16.79
C VAL A 167 8.30 -9.29 15.78
N VAL A 168 8.46 -8.71 14.58
CA VAL A 168 7.37 -8.56 13.60
C VAL A 168 6.82 -9.90 13.16
N LEU A 169 7.67 -10.89 12.87
CA LEU A 169 7.21 -12.19 12.39
C LEU A 169 6.36 -12.90 13.47
N GLY A 170 6.86 -12.93 14.70
CA GLY A 170 6.17 -13.50 15.85
C GLY A 170 4.85 -12.79 16.16
N VAL A 171 4.86 -11.45 16.19
CA VAL A 171 3.66 -10.64 16.45
C VAL A 171 2.57 -10.88 15.42
N LEU A 172 2.90 -10.84 14.12
CA LEU A 172 1.92 -11.09 13.06
C LEU A 172 1.41 -12.54 13.10
N ALA A 173 2.26 -13.51 13.43
CA ALA A 173 1.85 -14.91 13.58
C ALA A 173 0.87 -15.08 14.75
N ILE A 174 1.15 -14.46 15.89
CA ILE A 174 0.24 -14.43 17.04
C ILE A 174 -1.07 -13.78 16.66
N GLU A 175 -1.04 -12.61 16.02
CA GLU A 175 -2.25 -11.92 15.59
C GLU A 175 -3.15 -12.83 14.75
N LYS A 176 -2.58 -13.51 13.76
CA LYS A 176 -3.30 -14.32 12.79
C LYS A 176 -3.92 -15.58 13.39
N PHE A 177 -3.21 -16.25 14.31
CA PHE A 177 -3.55 -17.60 14.77
C PHE A 177 -4.15 -17.68 16.17
N THR A 178 -4.29 -16.54 16.86
CA THR A 178 -4.83 -16.52 18.21
C THR A 178 -6.16 -15.77 18.26
N THR A 179 -7.00 -16.15 19.22
CA THR A 179 -8.26 -15.45 19.48
C THR A 179 -8.00 -14.10 20.15
N GLU A 180 -8.95 -13.18 20.04
CA GLU A 180 -8.88 -11.88 20.71
C GLU A 180 -8.65 -12.01 22.22
N GLN A 181 -9.32 -12.96 22.87
CA GLN A 181 -9.14 -13.23 24.29
C GLN A 181 -7.71 -13.65 24.62
N GLN A 182 -7.13 -14.59 23.84
CA GLN A 182 -5.74 -15.02 24.02
C GLN A 182 -4.76 -13.85 23.83
N ARG A 183 -4.97 -13.00 22.81
CA ARG A 183 -4.12 -11.83 22.58
C ARG A 183 -4.18 -10.84 23.75
N ASN A 184 -5.38 -10.56 24.25
CA ASN A 184 -5.54 -9.63 25.38
C ASN A 184 -4.84 -10.16 26.65
N THR A 185 -4.89 -11.48 26.89
CA THR A 185 -4.11 -12.12 27.96
C THR A 185 -2.61 -11.93 27.75
N LEU A 186 -2.10 -12.21 26.55
CA LEU A 186 -0.68 -12.03 26.23
C LEU A 186 -0.22 -10.58 26.40
N ILE A 187 -1.00 -9.60 25.93
CA ILE A 187 -0.69 -8.17 26.09
C ILE A 187 -0.52 -7.83 27.57
N GLN A 188 -1.44 -8.27 28.43
CA GLN A 188 -1.39 -8.01 29.87
C GLN A 188 -0.16 -8.65 30.52
N GLU A 189 0.12 -9.92 30.23
CA GLU A 189 1.25 -10.66 30.80
C GLU A 189 2.59 -10.09 30.35
N TRP A 190 2.74 -9.84 29.05
CA TRP A 190 4.00 -9.44 28.43
C TRP A 190 4.36 -7.98 28.67
N THR A 191 3.40 -7.14 29.01
CA THR A 191 3.66 -5.73 29.34
C THR A 191 4.61 -5.57 30.53
N THR A 192 4.54 -6.47 31.50
CA THR A 192 5.38 -6.44 32.72
C THR A 192 6.47 -7.50 32.74
N ASP A 193 6.63 -8.26 31.66
CA ASP A 193 7.66 -9.30 31.55
C ASP A 193 9.07 -8.67 31.57
N TYR A 194 10.07 -9.41 32.03
CA TYR A 194 11.48 -9.01 32.00
C TYR A 194 12.07 -9.10 30.58
N ASP A 195 11.51 -9.98 29.75
CA ASP A 195 11.91 -10.16 28.35
C ASP A 195 11.51 -8.94 27.51
N PHE A 196 12.54 -8.30 26.93
CA PHE A 196 12.37 -7.13 26.09
C PHE A 196 11.59 -7.40 24.80
N ALA A 197 11.78 -8.58 24.19
CA ALA A 197 11.07 -8.93 22.96
C ALA A 197 9.57 -9.09 23.24
N ARG A 198 9.19 -9.70 24.36
CA ARG A 198 7.80 -9.80 24.80
C ARG A 198 7.18 -8.44 25.08
N GLN A 199 7.91 -7.54 25.75
CA GLN A 199 7.45 -6.17 25.97
C GLN A 199 7.16 -5.43 24.65
N LYS A 200 8.05 -5.51 23.66
CA LYS A 200 7.80 -4.92 22.32
C LYS A 200 6.57 -5.55 21.64
N SER A 201 6.46 -6.87 21.75
CA SER A 201 5.36 -7.63 21.17
C SER A 201 4.01 -7.24 21.78
N ALA A 202 3.95 -7.01 23.08
CA ALA A 202 2.75 -6.52 23.76
C ALA A 202 2.27 -5.19 23.18
N VAL A 203 3.20 -4.25 22.93
CA VAL A 203 2.87 -2.94 22.33
C VAL A 203 2.31 -3.10 20.92
N LEU A 204 3.00 -3.87 20.07
CA LEU A 204 2.55 -4.07 18.68
C LEU A 204 1.24 -4.87 18.59
N LEU A 205 1.04 -5.87 19.45
CA LEU A 205 -0.23 -6.60 19.55
C LEU A 205 -1.38 -5.69 20.01
N ALA A 206 -1.13 -4.77 20.96
CA ALA A 206 -2.14 -3.79 21.37
C ALA A 206 -2.50 -2.83 20.24
N MET A 207 -1.51 -2.40 19.44
CA MET A 207 -1.74 -1.60 18.22
C MET A 207 -2.58 -2.37 17.19
N LEU A 208 -2.26 -3.63 16.93
CA LEU A 208 -3.02 -4.48 15.99
C LEU A 208 -4.46 -4.70 16.45
N ALA A 209 -4.68 -4.79 17.76
CA ALA A 209 -6.02 -4.91 18.34
C ALA A 209 -6.78 -3.57 18.41
N ASP A 210 -6.19 -2.46 17.97
CA ASP A 210 -6.71 -1.09 18.11
C ASP A 210 -7.17 -0.78 19.54
N THR A 211 -6.39 -1.27 20.51
CA THR A 211 -6.69 -1.10 21.93
C THR A 211 -5.81 -0.02 22.55
N SER A 212 -6.46 0.93 23.23
CA SER A 212 -5.75 1.87 24.09
C SER A 212 -5.29 1.11 25.34
N PHE A 213 -3.98 0.88 25.43
CA PHE A 213 -3.35 0.22 26.56
C PHE A 213 -2.32 1.15 27.20
N GLU A 214 -2.40 1.34 28.51
CA GLU A 214 -1.40 2.12 29.24
C GLU A 214 -0.21 1.24 29.59
N PHE A 215 0.90 1.45 28.89
CA PHE A 215 2.13 0.72 29.15
C PHE A 215 2.95 1.38 30.28
N PRO A 216 3.65 0.58 31.12
CA PRO A 216 4.58 1.09 32.11
C PRO A 216 5.66 1.96 31.47
N HIS A 217 6.05 3.00 32.20
CA HIS A 217 7.15 3.87 31.79
C HIS A 217 8.45 3.07 31.69
N THR A 218 9.19 3.29 30.61
CA THR A 218 10.44 2.60 30.32
C THR A 218 11.53 3.58 29.94
N GLN A 219 12.76 3.26 30.34
CA GLN A 219 13.97 3.98 29.91
C GLN A 219 14.55 3.43 28.61
N ARG A 220 14.01 2.31 28.09
CA ARG A 220 14.48 1.68 26.86
C ARG A 220 13.91 2.42 25.65
N GLN A 221 14.78 3.10 24.91
CA GLN A 221 14.40 3.98 23.80
C GLN A 221 13.51 3.33 22.74
N ALA A 222 13.83 2.10 22.30
CA ALA A 222 13.03 1.41 21.30
C ALA A 222 11.60 1.13 21.78
N LEU A 223 11.43 0.73 23.05
CA LEU A 223 10.10 0.48 23.61
C LEU A 223 9.34 1.77 23.89
N SER A 224 10.00 2.81 24.41
CA SER A 224 9.35 4.11 24.62
C SER A 224 8.89 4.74 23.31
N THR A 225 9.65 4.54 22.22
CA THR A 225 9.27 4.99 20.88
C THR A 225 8.02 4.26 20.38
N LEU A 226 7.97 2.93 20.49
CA LEU A 226 6.79 2.15 20.13
C LEU A 226 5.56 2.54 20.95
N GLN A 227 5.71 2.71 22.27
CA GLN A 227 4.63 3.15 23.15
C GLN A 227 4.11 4.55 22.76
N ALA A 228 5.00 5.48 22.38
CA ALA A 228 4.61 6.82 21.95
C ALA A 228 3.85 6.78 20.60
N ILE A 229 4.31 5.98 19.65
CA ILE A 229 3.61 5.78 18.37
C ILE A 229 2.22 5.19 18.61
N GLN A 230 2.11 4.15 19.45
CA GLN A 230 0.82 3.53 19.80
C GLN A 230 -0.14 4.53 20.44
N LYS A 231 0.34 5.31 21.41
CA LYS A 231 -0.51 6.22 22.20
C LYS A 231 -1.15 7.31 21.37
N ASP A 232 -0.35 7.95 20.51
CA ASP A 232 -0.77 9.15 19.78
C ASP A 232 -1.04 8.88 18.29
N SER A 233 -0.92 7.61 17.85
CA SER A 233 -0.91 7.24 16.42
C SER A 233 0.09 8.08 15.62
N ASP A 234 1.25 8.38 16.21
CA ASP A 234 2.23 9.34 15.67
C ASP A 234 3.07 8.70 14.55
N TYR A 235 2.52 8.70 13.34
CA TYR A 235 3.23 8.24 12.15
C TYR A 235 4.46 9.10 11.81
N LEU A 236 4.54 10.36 12.24
CA LEU A 236 5.71 11.21 12.00
C LEU A 236 6.88 10.78 12.88
N LEU A 237 6.59 10.41 14.13
CA LEU A 237 7.57 9.77 15.00
C LEU A 237 8.04 8.44 14.42
N ALA A 238 7.11 7.59 13.96
CA ALA A 238 7.48 6.34 13.29
C ALA A 238 8.41 6.57 12.09
N TRP A 239 8.11 7.56 11.24
CA TRP A 239 8.95 7.92 10.10
C TRP A 239 10.37 8.37 10.52
N ARG A 240 10.48 9.19 11.57
CA ARG A 240 11.76 9.68 12.08
C ARG A 240 12.60 8.58 12.71
N ALA A 241 11.97 7.60 13.35
CA ALA A 241 12.62 6.49 14.04
C ALA A 241 12.77 5.23 13.16
N LEU A 242 12.40 5.30 11.88
CA LEU A 242 12.31 4.14 11.00
C LEU A 242 13.65 3.48 10.70
N HIS A 243 14.73 4.25 10.72
CA HIS A 243 16.05 3.79 10.31
C HIS A 243 16.96 3.58 11.51
N ASP A 244 17.74 2.50 11.47
CA ASP A 244 18.86 2.27 12.36
C ASP A 244 20.07 3.14 11.97
N GLU A 245 21.13 3.13 12.79
CA GLU A 245 22.36 3.90 12.58
C GLU A 245 23.01 3.61 11.20
N ASP A 246 22.93 2.37 10.73
CA ASP A 246 23.43 1.93 9.42
C ASP A 246 22.48 2.27 8.25
N GLY A 247 21.36 2.94 8.52
CA GLY A 247 20.36 3.34 7.52
C GLY A 247 19.46 2.21 7.03
N MET A 248 19.46 1.06 7.72
CA MET A 248 18.53 -0.05 7.48
C MET A 248 17.21 0.18 8.21
N ILE A 249 16.13 -0.40 7.71
CA ILE A 249 14.80 -0.28 8.31
C ILE A 249 14.71 -1.11 9.59
N ILE A 250 14.20 -0.52 10.66
CA ILE A 250 13.80 -1.21 11.89
C ILE A 250 12.39 -1.79 11.67
N PRO A 251 12.22 -3.12 11.55
CA PRO A 251 10.94 -3.70 11.15
C PRO A 251 9.80 -3.40 12.13
N ASP A 252 10.09 -3.40 13.43
CA ASP A 252 9.10 -3.12 14.49
C ASP A 252 8.49 -1.71 14.33
N ILE A 253 9.33 -0.72 14.00
CA ILE A 253 8.89 0.66 13.76
C ILE A 253 8.14 0.77 12.43
N ALA A 254 8.56 0.02 11.41
CA ALA A 254 7.87 -0.02 10.13
C ALA A 254 6.45 -0.57 10.27
N LEU A 255 6.26 -1.65 11.03
CA LEU A 255 4.92 -2.18 11.34
C LEU A 255 4.11 -1.16 12.15
N ALA A 256 4.67 -0.57 13.21
CA ALA A 256 4.00 0.46 14.00
C ALA A 256 3.56 1.66 13.14
N GLY A 257 4.41 2.11 12.20
CA GLY A 257 4.10 3.18 11.27
C GLY A 257 2.98 2.82 10.30
N MET A 258 2.98 1.59 9.78
CA MET A 258 1.88 1.08 8.94
C MET A 258 0.55 1.03 9.70
N LEU A 259 0.57 0.63 10.98
CA LEU A 259 -0.62 0.61 11.84
C LEU A 259 -1.11 2.02 12.18
N ALA A 260 -0.20 2.96 12.44
CA ALA A 260 -0.56 4.35 12.76
C ALA A 260 -1.11 5.11 11.55
N ASN A 261 -0.55 4.90 10.35
CA ASN A 261 -1.06 5.51 9.12
C ASN A 261 -0.63 4.72 7.87
N GLU A 262 -1.44 3.74 7.50
CA GLU A 262 -1.20 2.88 6.35
C GLU A 262 -0.99 3.71 5.06
N GLU A 263 -1.86 4.68 4.76
CA GLU A 263 -1.81 5.45 3.51
C GLU A 263 -0.45 6.15 3.30
N LYS A 264 0.13 6.69 4.37
CA LYS A 264 1.44 7.36 4.34
C LYS A 264 2.61 6.39 4.37
N PHE A 265 2.50 5.28 5.09
CA PHE A 265 3.59 4.34 5.29
C PHE A 265 3.72 3.29 4.18
N PHE A 266 2.64 2.96 3.47
CA PHE A 266 2.69 1.98 2.39
C PHE A 266 3.67 2.38 1.26
N PRO A 267 3.68 3.64 0.77
CA PRO A 267 4.68 4.07 -0.22
C PRO A 267 6.12 3.98 0.30
N ILE A 268 6.32 4.21 1.61
CA ILE A 268 7.63 4.09 2.26
C ILE A 268 8.10 2.63 2.27
N LEU A 269 7.20 1.70 2.61
CA LEU A 269 7.47 0.25 2.54
C LEU A 269 7.91 -0.16 1.13
N LEU A 270 7.15 0.23 0.10
CA LEU A 270 7.48 -0.12 -1.29
C LEU A 270 8.81 0.50 -1.75
N LYS A 271 9.10 1.74 -1.36
CA LYS A 271 10.35 2.41 -1.70
C LYS A 271 11.55 1.75 -1.03
N SER A 272 11.47 1.49 0.27
CA SER A 272 12.58 0.91 1.06
C SER A 272 12.96 -0.49 0.58
N VAL A 273 12.00 -1.28 0.11
CA VAL A 273 12.28 -2.58 -0.54
C VAL A 273 13.04 -2.41 -1.85
N LYS A 274 12.63 -1.47 -2.71
CA LYS A 274 13.32 -1.18 -3.98
C LYS A 274 14.76 -0.70 -3.75
N GLU A 275 14.99 0.02 -2.66
CA GLU A 275 16.29 0.51 -2.22
C GLU A 275 17.11 -0.52 -1.41
N ASN A 276 16.58 -1.74 -1.23
CA ASN A 276 17.20 -2.84 -0.49
C ASN A 276 17.63 -2.42 0.94
N LYS A 277 16.76 -1.68 1.63
CA LYS A 277 16.99 -1.15 2.99
C LYS A 277 16.59 -2.11 4.12
N TRP A 278 16.29 -3.35 3.80
CA TRP A 278 15.85 -4.34 4.76
C TRP A 278 16.96 -5.37 4.98
N GLN A 279 17.35 -5.59 6.23
CA GLN A 279 18.33 -6.62 6.57
C GLN A 279 17.78 -8.01 6.26
N HIS A 280 16.48 -8.17 6.51
CA HIS A 280 15.71 -9.39 6.36
C HIS A 280 14.55 -9.14 5.38
N PRO A 281 14.59 -9.73 4.17
CA PRO A 281 13.58 -9.48 3.14
C PRO A 281 12.19 -10.05 3.49
N GLU A 282 12.09 -10.95 4.47
CA GLU A 282 10.87 -11.57 4.97
C GLU A 282 9.94 -10.57 5.68
N HIS A 283 10.48 -9.62 6.43
CA HIS A 283 9.68 -8.63 7.17
C HIS A 283 8.77 -7.79 6.28
N PRO A 284 9.29 -7.09 5.24
CA PRO A 284 8.41 -6.25 4.43
C PRO A 284 7.38 -7.06 3.67
N ILE A 285 7.68 -8.31 3.29
CA ILE A 285 6.73 -9.20 2.62
C ILE A 285 5.55 -9.51 3.54
N LEU A 286 5.81 -9.80 4.81
CA LEU A 286 4.74 -10.12 5.76
C LEU A 286 3.94 -8.91 6.20
N ILE A 287 4.60 -7.78 6.41
CA ILE A 287 3.91 -6.51 6.63
C ILE A 287 2.98 -6.25 5.43
N ALA A 288 3.49 -6.33 4.20
CA ALA A 288 2.66 -6.18 3.01
C ALA A 288 1.49 -7.19 2.99
N SER A 289 1.77 -8.48 3.22
CA SER A 289 0.76 -9.54 3.22
C SER A 289 -0.32 -9.34 4.27
N TYR A 290 -0.02 -8.67 5.38
CA TYR A 290 -1.00 -8.32 6.41
C TYR A 290 -1.97 -7.24 5.92
N PHE A 291 -1.46 -6.18 5.28
CA PHE A 291 -2.28 -5.03 4.87
C PHE A 291 -2.99 -5.22 3.51
N ALA A 292 -2.46 -6.03 2.59
CA ALA A 292 -3.17 -6.41 1.37
C ALA A 292 -3.13 -7.94 1.13
N PRO A 293 -3.85 -8.72 1.98
CA PRO A 293 -3.80 -10.18 1.95
C PRO A 293 -4.37 -10.77 0.66
N GLU A 294 -5.36 -10.12 0.03
CA GLU A 294 -5.97 -10.58 -1.22
C GLU A 294 -5.00 -10.52 -2.41
N ILE A 295 -4.10 -9.54 -2.42
CA ILE A 295 -3.03 -9.44 -3.42
C ILE A 295 -1.97 -10.47 -3.11
N ALA A 296 -1.43 -10.44 -1.88
CA ALA A 296 -0.32 -11.30 -1.48
C ALA A 296 -0.66 -12.78 -1.64
N GLY A 297 -1.88 -13.20 -1.27
CA GLY A 297 -2.35 -14.58 -1.38
C GLY A 297 -2.46 -15.11 -2.81
N LYS A 298 -2.46 -14.23 -3.83
CA LYS A 298 -2.45 -14.64 -5.25
C LYS A 298 -1.03 -14.82 -5.80
N LEU A 299 -0.01 -14.34 -5.10
CA LEU A 299 1.37 -14.35 -5.59
C LEU A 299 2.09 -15.67 -5.28
N PRO A 300 2.85 -16.25 -6.23
CA PRO A 300 3.62 -17.48 -5.97
C PRO A 300 4.69 -17.30 -4.88
N PHE A 301 4.76 -18.25 -3.95
CA PHE A 301 5.72 -18.29 -2.83
C PHE A 301 7.13 -18.60 -3.34
N ASP A 302 7.25 -19.30 -4.46
CA ASP A 302 8.52 -19.52 -5.15
C ASP A 302 9.21 -18.20 -5.53
N PHE A 303 8.45 -17.09 -5.61
CA PHE A 303 9.07 -15.80 -5.82
C PHE A 303 9.81 -15.27 -4.59
N LEU A 304 9.67 -15.88 -3.41
CA LEU A 304 10.37 -15.44 -2.20
C LEU A 304 11.76 -16.05 -2.02
N GLN A 305 12.13 -17.04 -2.84
CA GLN A 305 13.33 -17.85 -2.67
C GLN A 305 14.64 -17.05 -2.74
N ASN A 306 14.75 -16.07 -3.65
CA ASN A 306 15.99 -15.28 -3.81
C ASN A 306 15.70 -13.82 -4.18
N SER A 307 16.76 -13.00 -4.25
CA SER A 307 16.63 -11.55 -4.49
C SER A 307 15.96 -11.22 -5.83
N GLU A 308 16.32 -11.93 -6.91
CA GLU A 308 15.77 -11.70 -8.24
C GLU A 308 14.28 -12.03 -8.29
N THR A 309 13.91 -13.19 -7.78
CA THR A 309 12.51 -13.61 -7.74
C THR A 309 11.69 -12.70 -6.81
N ARG A 310 12.28 -12.19 -5.72
CA ARG A 310 11.59 -11.25 -4.82
C ARG A 310 11.31 -9.92 -5.49
N LYS A 311 12.21 -9.42 -6.34
CA LYS A 311 11.92 -8.22 -7.16
C LYS A 311 10.68 -8.44 -8.03
N LYS A 312 10.54 -9.64 -8.61
CA LYS A 312 9.33 -10.02 -9.35
C LYS A 312 8.10 -10.05 -8.45
N TRP A 313 8.19 -10.64 -7.25
CA TRP A 313 7.09 -10.61 -6.26
C TRP A 313 6.63 -9.18 -5.99
N TRP A 314 7.55 -8.26 -5.71
CA TRP A 314 7.23 -6.85 -5.43
C TRP A 314 6.68 -6.08 -6.63
N SER A 315 7.12 -6.40 -7.85
CA SER A 315 6.54 -5.82 -9.07
C SER A 315 5.08 -6.26 -9.23
N LEU A 316 4.80 -7.56 -9.06
CA LEU A 316 3.44 -8.09 -9.11
C LEU A 316 2.57 -7.53 -7.98
N TYR A 317 3.11 -7.45 -6.76
CA TYR A 317 2.41 -6.91 -5.62
C TYR A 317 2.02 -5.44 -5.82
N THR A 318 2.97 -4.60 -6.26
CA THR A 318 2.73 -3.18 -6.56
C THR A 318 1.68 -3.02 -7.65
N CYS A 319 1.74 -3.83 -8.71
CA CYS A 319 0.72 -3.82 -9.76
C CYS A 319 -0.66 -4.25 -9.22
N GLY A 320 -0.71 -5.26 -8.35
CA GLY A 320 -1.93 -5.69 -7.65
C GLY A 320 -2.60 -4.54 -6.88
N LEU A 321 -1.82 -3.70 -6.21
CA LEU A 321 -2.35 -2.53 -5.50
C LEU A 321 -2.96 -1.51 -6.46
N LEU A 322 -2.43 -1.38 -7.67
CA LEU A 322 -3.01 -0.54 -8.71
C LEU A 322 -4.34 -1.10 -9.23
N LEU A 323 -4.50 -2.43 -9.23
CA LEU A 323 -5.78 -3.09 -9.54
C LEU A 323 -6.83 -2.90 -8.45
N GLU A 324 -6.46 -2.98 -7.16
CA GLU A 324 -7.45 -2.81 -6.08
C GLU A 324 -7.94 -1.36 -5.96
N ARG A 325 -7.10 -0.39 -6.36
CA ARG A 325 -7.46 1.03 -6.44
C ARG A 325 -8.30 1.40 -7.68
N ARG A 326 -8.88 0.41 -8.38
CA ARG A 326 -9.73 0.58 -9.59
C ARG A 326 -11.01 1.36 -9.33
#